data_AF-A0A3D9BL88-F1
#
_entry.id   AF-A0A3D9BL88-F1
#
_cell.length_a   1.000
_cell.length_b   1.000
_cell.length_c   1.000
_cell.angle_alpha   90.00
_cell.angle_beta   90.00
_cell.angle_gamma   90.00
#
_symmetry.space_group_name_H-M   'P 1'
#
loop_
_entity.id
_entity.type
_entity.pdbx_description
1 polymer ?
#
loop_
_entity_poly.entity_id
_entity_poly.type
_entity_poly.pdbx_seq_one_letter_code
_entity_poly.pdbx_strand_id
1 'polypeptide(L)'
;MEKKDWFIITKDIVIPGLTLISTILLGTIIAFILKNREEKQKRKSLLIETYMNYLNARSKNYESHLNSLFKNILTDFLINQSKFIDTDANWHLKIPVIKERLLKEENISISTDDNWSFYTFRFCFLLGTKKYRKHLQSLEDDISINLIDNAKNKIYYEKLIDSVFRNQIIRDGLNTSNLNTINISLDNIKQLVAEDYIIYQRQYFQPYDNKVADLINDL
;
A
#
# COMPACT_ATOMS: atom_id res chain seq x y z
N MET A 1 -52.43 46.88 45.24
CA MET A 1 -51.22 47.55 44.71
C MET A 1 -50.07 46.56 44.44
N GLU A 2 -50.32 45.24 44.42
CA GLU A 2 -49.26 44.20 44.37
C GLU A 2 -48.94 43.67 42.96
N LYS A 3 -49.78 43.92 41.95
CA LYS A 3 -49.57 43.40 40.59
C LYS A 3 -48.44 44.11 39.81
N LYS A 4 -48.12 45.37 40.16
CA LYS A 4 -47.08 46.14 39.47
C LYS A 4 -45.68 45.66 39.84
N ASP A 5 -45.46 45.30 41.10
CA ASP A 5 -44.13 44.89 41.59
C ASP A 5 -43.73 43.53 41.04
N TRP A 6 -44.66 42.59 40.95
CA TRP A 6 -44.43 41.29 40.31
C TRP A 6 -44.11 41.41 38.81
N PHE A 7 -44.78 42.33 38.11
CA PHE A 7 -44.51 42.58 36.70
C PHE A 7 -43.11 43.17 36.49
N ILE A 8 -42.69 44.11 37.34
CA ILE A 8 -41.36 44.73 37.31
C ILE A 8 -40.27 43.68 37.60
N ILE A 9 -40.44 42.88 38.66
CA ILE A 9 -39.51 41.80 39.01
C ILE A 9 -39.37 40.78 37.87
N THR A 10 -40.50 40.39 37.26
CA THR A 10 -40.47 39.41 36.16
C THR A 10 -39.78 39.99 34.93
N LYS A 11 -40.11 41.23 34.56
CA LYS A 11 -39.58 41.90 33.37
C LYS A 11 -38.11 42.26 33.48
N ASP A 12 -37.67 42.73 34.64
CA ASP A 12 -36.35 43.34 34.80
C ASP A 12 -35.32 42.37 35.40
N ILE A 13 -35.75 41.27 36.02
CA ILE A 13 -34.84 40.29 36.65
C ILE A 13 -35.01 38.90 36.00
N VAL A 14 -36.23 38.37 35.94
CA VAL A 14 -36.46 36.99 35.49
C VAL A 14 -36.23 36.84 33.98
N ILE A 15 -36.78 37.73 33.15
CA ILE A 15 -36.61 37.67 31.69
C ILE A 15 -35.13 37.86 31.27
N PRO A 16 -34.39 38.87 31.78
CA PRO A 16 -32.96 39.00 31.49
C PRO A 16 -32.15 37.81 32.00
N GLY A 17 -32.45 37.29 33.20
CA GLY A 17 -31.81 36.09 33.76
C GLY A 17 -32.00 34.85 32.89
N LEU A 18 -33.22 34.59 32.44
CA LEU A 18 -33.52 33.48 31.51
C LEU A 18 -32.85 33.68 30.14
N THR A 19 -32.79 34.92 29.64
CA THR A 19 -32.10 35.24 28.38
C THR A 19 -30.60 34.93 28.49
N LEU A 20 -29.98 35.31 29.60
CA LEU A 20 -28.56 35.06 29.86
C LEU A 20 -28.26 33.55 29.98
N ILE A 21 -29.10 32.81 30.71
CA ILE A 21 -29.01 31.34 30.81
C ILE A 21 -29.18 30.67 29.44
N SER A 22 -30.18 31.10 28.66
CA SER A 22 -30.42 30.54 27.31
C SER A 22 -29.25 30.79 26.35
N THR A 23 -28.62 31.96 26.44
CA THR A 23 -27.45 32.33 25.63
C THR A 23 -26.23 31.48 25.99
N ILE A 24 -26.00 31.23 27.29
CA ILE A 24 -24.93 30.35 27.76
C ILE A 24 -25.17 28.91 27.29
N LEU A 25 -26.41 28.41 27.38
CA LEU A 25 -26.76 27.07 26.91
C LEU A 25 -26.56 26.92 25.40
N LEU A 26 -27.02 27.89 24.59
CA LEU A 26 -26.81 27.86 23.14
C LEU A 26 -25.32 27.96 22.79
N GLY A 27 -24.57 28.83 23.46
CA GLY A 27 -23.12 28.98 23.25
C GLY A 27 -22.35 27.70 23.56
N THR A 28 -22.69 27.00 24.65
CA THR A 28 -22.07 25.72 25.01
C THR A 28 -22.41 24.60 24.03
N ILE A 29 -23.66 24.52 23.56
CA ILE A 29 -24.06 23.55 22.52
C ILE A 29 -23.31 23.81 21.22
N ILE A 30 -23.25 25.07 20.76
CA ILE A 30 -22.53 25.45 19.54
C ILE A 30 -21.04 25.14 19.67
N ALA A 31 -20.41 25.49 20.79
CA ALA A 31 -19.02 25.19 21.06
C ALA A 31 -18.74 23.68 21.07
N PHE A 32 -19.63 22.87 21.65
CA PHE A 32 -19.53 21.41 21.63
C PHE A 32 -19.64 20.84 20.20
N ILE A 33 -20.58 21.34 19.39
CA ILE A 33 -20.73 20.92 17.98
C ILE A 33 -19.48 21.29 17.17
N LEU A 34 -18.98 22.52 17.31
CA LEU A 34 -17.78 22.99 16.61
C LEU A 34 -16.55 22.16 17.00
N LYS A 35 -16.35 21.92 18.29
CA LYS A 35 -15.26 21.08 18.80
C LYS A 35 -15.32 19.66 18.24
N ASN A 36 -16.50 19.03 18.22
CA ASN A 36 -16.66 17.68 17.66
C ASN A 36 -16.36 17.64 16.15
N ARG A 37 -16.75 18.68 15.40
CA ARG A 37 -16.43 18.80 13.97
C ARG A 37 -14.92 18.93 13.74
N GLU A 38 -14.25 19.76 14.53
CA GLU A 38 -12.79 19.95 14.45
C GLU A 38 -12.04 18.66 14.80
N GLU A 39 -12.43 17.96 15.88
CA GLU A 39 -11.86 16.67 16.25
C GLU A 39 -12.04 15.62 15.13
N LYS A 40 -13.23 15.56 14.52
CA LYS A 40 -13.52 14.65 13.41
C LYS A 40 -12.63 14.94 12.19
N GLN A 41 -12.48 16.23 11.82
CA GLN A 41 -11.60 16.63 10.72
C GLN A 41 -10.14 16.29 11.01
N LYS A 42 -9.67 16.53 12.24
CA LYS A 42 -8.30 16.19 12.66
C LYS A 42 -8.03 14.69 12.58
N ARG A 43 -8.97 13.85 13.05
CA ARG A 43 -8.86 12.37 12.94
C ARG A 43 -8.81 11.93 11.47
N LYS A 44 -9.69 12.47 10.63
CA LYS A 44 -9.70 12.17 9.19
C LYS A 44 -8.38 12.54 8.52
N SER A 45 -7.82 13.71 8.83
CA SER A 45 -6.52 14.14 8.30
C SER A 45 -5.41 13.16 8.69
N LEU A 46 -5.32 12.78 9.97
CA LEU A 46 -4.32 11.82 10.45
C LEU A 46 -4.47 10.42 9.85
N LEU A 47 -5.71 9.99 9.56
CA LEU A 47 -5.98 8.72 8.89
C LEU A 47 -5.51 8.74 7.44
N ILE A 48 -5.78 9.82 6.71
CA ILE A 48 -5.29 10.01 5.34
C ILE A 48 -3.76 10.02 5.33
N GLU A 49 -3.12 10.75 6.25
CA GLU A 49 -1.65 10.78 6.36
C GLU A 49 -1.09 9.38 6.64
N THR A 50 -1.72 8.63 7.55
CA THR A 50 -1.33 7.24 7.85
C THR A 50 -1.49 6.33 6.63
N TYR A 51 -2.55 6.51 5.85
CA TYR A 51 -2.76 5.80 4.59
C TYR A 51 -1.73 6.13 3.53
N MET A 52 -1.37 7.41 3.38
CA MET A 52 -0.31 7.82 2.46
C MET A 52 1.04 7.22 2.88
N ASN A 53 1.35 7.17 4.18
CA ASN A 53 2.56 6.53 4.68
C ASN A 53 2.58 5.02 4.37
N TYR A 54 1.45 4.34 4.57
CA TYR A 54 1.27 2.94 4.20
C TYR A 54 1.50 2.71 2.69
N LEU A 55 0.87 3.52 1.83
CA LEU A 55 1.05 3.43 0.38
C LEU A 55 2.49 3.68 -0.05
N ASN A 56 3.17 4.64 0.57
CA ASN A 56 4.58 4.92 0.30
C ASN A 56 5.48 3.73 0.68
N ALA A 57 5.25 3.11 1.83
CA ALA A 57 5.99 1.91 2.23
C ALA A 57 5.71 0.75 1.26
N ARG A 58 4.45 0.55 0.84
CA ARG A 58 4.07 -0.45 -0.15
C ARG A 58 4.70 -0.22 -1.51
N SER A 59 4.76 1.01 -1.99
CA SER A 59 5.43 1.34 -3.24
C SER A 59 6.92 1.01 -3.19
N LYS A 60 7.60 1.32 -2.08
CA LYS A 60 9.02 1.01 -1.89
C LYS A 60 9.28 -0.49 -1.82
N ASN A 61 8.49 -1.23 -1.05
CA ASN A 61 8.62 -2.68 -0.95
C ASN A 61 8.29 -3.34 -2.30
N TYR A 62 7.26 -2.88 -3.02
CA TYR A 62 6.95 -3.34 -4.37
C TYR A 62 8.13 -3.16 -5.33
N GLU A 63 8.72 -1.96 -5.38
CA GLU A 63 9.87 -1.65 -6.23
C GLU A 63 11.08 -2.54 -5.89
N SER A 64 11.36 -2.68 -4.60
CA SER A 64 12.47 -3.51 -4.10
C SER A 64 12.29 -4.99 -4.47
N HIS A 65 11.11 -5.55 -4.27
CA HIS A 65 10.81 -6.94 -4.60
C HIS A 65 10.80 -7.18 -6.11
N LEU A 66 10.28 -6.23 -6.91
CA LEU A 66 10.28 -6.33 -8.36
C LEU A 66 11.72 -6.36 -8.91
N ASN A 67 12.59 -5.47 -8.42
CA ASN A 67 13.99 -5.45 -8.81
C ASN A 67 14.71 -6.73 -8.37
N SER A 68 14.40 -7.25 -7.17
CA SER A 68 14.92 -8.55 -6.71
C SER A 68 14.46 -9.72 -7.59
N LEU A 69 13.17 -9.80 -7.92
CA LEU A 69 12.62 -10.83 -8.81
C LEU A 69 13.26 -10.78 -10.19
N PHE A 70 13.37 -9.58 -10.76
CA PHE A 70 14.03 -9.39 -12.06
C PHE A 70 15.50 -9.81 -12.01
N LYS A 71 16.25 -9.41 -10.97
CA LYS A 71 17.63 -9.85 -10.74
C LYS A 71 17.75 -11.37 -10.64
N ASN A 72 16.86 -12.01 -9.88
CA ASN A 72 16.87 -13.46 -9.71
C ASN A 72 16.60 -14.16 -11.05
N ILE A 73 15.65 -13.68 -11.83
CA ILE A 73 15.37 -14.20 -13.18
C ILE A 73 16.62 -14.08 -14.07
N LEU A 74 17.26 -12.90 -14.13
CA LEU A 74 18.49 -12.73 -14.92
C LEU A 74 19.64 -13.63 -14.45
N THR A 75 19.72 -13.89 -13.15
CA THR A 75 20.69 -14.82 -12.56
C THR A 75 20.39 -16.26 -12.98
N ASP A 76 19.12 -16.67 -12.95
CA ASP A 76 18.69 -17.99 -13.42
C ASP A 76 18.90 -18.16 -14.93
N PHE A 77 18.74 -17.11 -15.73
CA PHE A 77 19.14 -17.09 -17.14
C PHE A 77 20.64 -17.42 -17.30
N LEU A 78 21.52 -16.83 -16.47
CA LEU A 78 22.96 -17.07 -16.54
C LEU A 78 23.37 -18.46 -16.04
N ILE A 79 22.66 -19.01 -15.06
CA ILE A 79 22.93 -20.36 -14.51
C ILE A 79 22.38 -21.45 -15.43
N ASN A 80 21.17 -21.28 -15.94
CA ASN A 80 20.43 -22.29 -16.71
C ASN A 80 20.31 -21.91 -18.20
N GLN A 81 21.37 -21.38 -18.80
CA GLN A 81 21.37 -20.80 -20.16
C GLN A 81 20.74 -21.71 -21.21
N SER A 82 21.04 -23.01 -21.17
CA SER A 82 20.54 -24.00 -22.12
C SER A 82 19.01 -24.20 -22.07
N LYS A 83 18.36 -23.80 -20.97
CA LYS A 83 16.90 -23.79 -20.88
C LYS A 83 16.30 -22.58 -21.59
N PHE A 84 17.02 -21.48 -21.71
CA PHE A 84 16.46 -20.19 -22.12
C PHE A 84 16.89 -19.73 -23.51
N ILE A 85 18.10 -20.12 -23.91
CA ILE A 85 18.73 -19.76 -25.16
C ILE A 85 18.93 -21.06 -25.90
N ASP A 86 18.39 -21.15 -27.12
CA ASP A 86 18.67 -22.29 -27.98
C ASP A 86 20.19 -22.34 -28.15
N THR A 87 20.81 -23.51 -28.07
CA THR A 87 22.27 -23.70 -28.16
C THR A 87 22.77 -23.18 -29.51
N ASP A 88 23.06 -21.88 -29.58
CA ASP A 88 23.35 -21.15 -30.80
C ASP A 88 24.61 -20.30 -30.66
N ALA A 89 25.25 -20.01 -31.79
CA ALA A 89 26.57 -19.37 -31.92
C ALA A 89 26.70 -17.97 -31.27
N ASN A 90 25.58 -17.33 -30.91
CA ASN A 90 25.53 -15.93 -30.45
C ASN A 90 25.56 -15.74 -28.93
N TRP A 91 25.86 -16.79 -28.15
CA TRP A 91 25.95 -16.73 -26.67
C TRP A 91 26.87 -15.61 -26.16
N HIS A 92 27.95 -15.33 -26.90
CA HIS A 92 28.95 -14.31 -26.58
C HIS A 92 28.41 -12.87 -26.67
N LEU A 93 27.28 -12.63 -27.36
CA LEU A 93 26.60 -11.33 -27.41
C LEU A 93 25.56 -11.19 -26.29
N LYS A 94 24.86 -12.28 -25.97
CA LYS A 94 23.74 -12.29 -25.01
C LYS A 94 24.23 -12.16 -23.56
N ILE A 95 25.28 -12.91 -23.20
CA ILE A 95 25.80 -12.95 -21.83
C ILE A 95 26.30 -11.58 -21.35
N PRO A 96 27.12 -10.82 -22.11
CA PRO A 96 27.56 -9.49 -21.68
C PRO A 96 26.41 -8.52 -21.43
N VAL A 97 25.38 -8.52 -22.30
CA VAL A 97 24.21 -7.64 -22.15
C VAL A 97 23.43 -8.00 -20.88
N ILE A 98 23.19 -9.29 -20.61
CA ILE A 98 22.52 -9.75 -19.39
C ILE A 98 23.33 -9.36 -18.15
N LYS A 99 24.66 -9.53 -18.17
CA LYS A 99 25.55 -9.13 -17.08
C LYS A 99 25.55 -7.63 -16.84
N GLU A 100 25.58 -6.82 -17.91
CA GLU A 100 25.49 -5.36 -17.81
C GLU A 100 24.16 -4.93 -17.16
N ARG A 101 23.06 -5.59 -17.54
CA ARG A 101 21.75 -5.34 -16.95
C ARG A 101 21.72 -5.70 -15.47
N LEU A 102 22.29 -6.85 -15.10
CA LEU A 102 22.38 -7.31 -13.71
C LEU A 102 23.17 -6.31 -12.84
N LEU A 103 24.31 -5.80 -13.33
CA LEU A 103 25.10 -4.79 -12.61
C LEU A 103 24.34 -3.48 -12.37
N LYS A 104 23.47 -3.07 -13.31
CA LYS A 104 22.63 -1.87 -13.12
C LYS A 104 21.62 -2.06 -11.99
N GLU A 105 21.07 -3.27 -11.85
CA GLU A 105 20.07 -3.60 -10.83
C GLU A 105 20.71 -3.84 -9.43
N GLU A 106 22.01 -4.18 -9.35
CA GLU A 106 22.73 -4.36 -8.07
C GLU A 106 22.95 -3.07 -7.27
N ASN A 107 22.91 -1.91 -7.92
CA ASN A 107 23.11 -0.62 -7.26
C ASN A 107 21.85 -0.09 -6.54
N ILE A 108 20.73 -0.81 -6.61
CA ILE A 108 19.47 -0.40 -5.99
C ILE A 108 19.44 -0.97 -4.56
N SER A 109 19.41 -0.10 -3.55
CA SER A 109 19.35 -0.55 -2.15
C SER A 109 18.02 -1.26 -1.88
N ILE A 110 18.11 -2.46 -1.32
CA ILE A 110 16.97 -3.25 -0.88
C ILE A 110 16.77 -2.90 0.60
N SER A 111 15.87 -1.97 0.89
CA SER A 111 15.35 -1.81 2.26
C SER A 111 13.95 -2.39 2.31
N THR A 112 13.81 -3.58 2.91
CA THR A 112 12.50 -4.18 3.17
C THR A 112 12.17 -3.96 4.63
N ASP A 113 11.37 -2.93 4.91
CA ASP A 113 10.65 -2.88 6.18
C ASP A 113 9.36 -3.69 5.98
N ASP A 114 9.41 -4.95 6.39
CA ASP A 114 8.32 -5.93 6.19
C ASP A 114 7.28 -5.88 7.32
N ASN A 115 7.39 -4.91 8.24
CA ASN A 115 6.50 -4.80 9.38
C ASN A 115 5.23 -3.98 9.05
N TRP A 116 4.27 -4.64 8.43
CA TRP A 116 2.96 -4.04 8.09
C TRP A 116 2.09 -3.73 9.31
N SER A 117 2.34 -4.40 10.45
CA SER A 117 1.55 -4.31 11.67
C SER A 117 1.46 -2.88 12.22
N PHE A 118 2.51 -2.09 12.04
CA PHE A 118 2.58 -0.70 12.51
C PHE A 118 1.44 0.17 11.94
N TYR A 119 1.12 0.01 10.65
CA TYR A 119 0.12 0.85 9.98
C TYR A 119 -1.29 0.58 10.51
N THR A 120 -1.65 -0.68 10.70
CA THR A 120 -2.97 -1.04 11.20
C THR A 120 -3.17 -0.67 12.66
N PHE A 121 -2.14 -0.80 13.50
CA PHE A 121 -2.19 -0.27 14.87
C PHE A 121 -2.49 1.23 14.87
N ARG A 122 -1.83 1.98 13.98
CA ARG A 122 -2.02 3.44 13.84
C ARG A 122 -3.43 3.77 13.33
N PHE A 123 -3.97 3.04 12.35
CA PHE A 123 -5.36 3.19 11.91
C PHE A 123 -6.37 2.92 13.04
N CYS A 124 -6.22 1.80 13.76
CA CYS A 124 -7.12 1.43 14.86
C CYS A 124 -7.11 2.47 16.00
N PHE A 125 -5.93 3.01 16.33
CA PHE A 125 -5.78 4.05 17.34
C PHE A 125 -6.51 5.34 16.92
N LEU A 126 -6.31 5.79 15.68
CA LEU A 126 -6.90 7.04 15.16
C LEU A 126 -8.44 6.97 15.02
N LEU A 127 -8.99 5.79 14.78
CA LEU A 127 -10.43 5.54 14.74
C LEU A 127 -11.06 5.48 16.15
N GLY A 128 -10.27 5.49 17.23
CA GLY A 128 -10.77 5.44 18.61
C GLY A 128 -11.41 4.10 18.99
N THR A 129 -11.23 3.07 18.16
CA THR A 129 -11.76 1.73 18.42
C THR A 129 -10.79 0.97 19.33
N LYS A 130 -11.09 0.88 20.64
CA LYS A 130 -10.34 0.05 21.60
C LYS A 130 -10.37 -1.45 21.28
N LYS A 131 -11.34 -1.89 20.48
CA LYS A 131 -11.45 -3.28 20.02
C LYS A 131 -10.69 -3.41 18.71
N TYR A 132 -9.40 -3.69 18.81
CA TYR A 132 -8.66 -4.35 17.73
C TYR A 132 -9.49 -5.58 17.34
N ARG A 133 -10.19 -5.53 16.20
CA ARG A 133 -11.02 -6.65 15.75
C ARG A 133 -10.04 -7.75 15.33
N LYS A 134 -10.19 -8.95 15.91
CA LYS A 134 -9.49 -10.17 15.47
C LYS A 134 -9.44 -10.34 13.94
N HIS A 135 -10.45 -9.83 13.23
CA HIS A 135 -10.54 -9.89 11.77
C HIS A 135 -9.54 -8.97 11.03
N LEU A 136 -9.16 -7.82 11.59
CA LEU A 136 -8.13 -6.97 10.95
C LEU A 136 -6.74 -7.57 11.22
N GLN A 137 -6.50 -8.01 12.45
CA GLN A 137 -5.28 -8.76 12.81
C GLN A 137 -5.09 -9.99 11.92
N SER A 138 -6.14 -10.77 11.66
CA SER A 138 -6.04 -11.94 10.77
C SER A 138 -5.70 -11.57 9.32
N LEU A 139 -6.13 -10.39 8.84
CA LEU A 139 -5.77 -9.91 7.50
C LEU A 139 -4.31 -9.41 7.44
N GLU A 140 -3.80 -8.85 8.54
CA GLU A 140 -2.38 -8.47 8.67
C GLU A 140 -1.47 -9.67 8.83
N ASP A 141 -1.90 -10.64 9.64
CA ASP A 141 -1.28 -11.94 9.76
C ASP A 141 -1.31 -12.61 8.38
N ASP A 142 -2.39 -12.52 7.61
CA ASP A 142 -2.41 -13.01 6.22
C ASP A 142 -1.44 -12.24 5.31
N ILE A 143 -1.30 -10.92 5.39
CA ILE A 143 -0.32 -10.17 4.58
C ILE A 143 1.10 -10.59 4.97
N SER A 144 1.40 -10.66 6.27
CA SER A 144 2.73 -10.99 6.79
C SER A 144 3.08 -12.45 6.54
N ILE A 145 2.15 -13.37 6.81
CA ILE A 145 2.32 -14.81 6.57
C ILE A 145 2.40 -15.06 5.07
N ASN A 146 1.53 -14.49 4.22
CA ASN A 146 1.53 -14.85 2.80
C ASN A 146 2.62 -14.15 1.96
N LEU A 147 3.12 -12.98 2.36
CA LEU A 147 4.27 -12.33 1.68
C LEU A 147 5.64 -12.78 2.21
N ILE A 148 5.72 -13.29 3.45
CA ILE A 148 6.97 -13.78 4.06
C ILE A 148 7.06 -15.32 4.00
N ASP A 149 5.97 -16.02 3.67
CA ASP A 149 5.98 -17.48 3.45
C ASP A 149 6.81 -17.82 2.21
N ASN A 150 8.06 -18.22 2.50
CA ASN A 150 9.05 -18.66 1.53
C ASN A 150 8.53 -19.76 0.60
N ALA A 151 7.60 -20.62 1.04
CA ALA A 151 7.06 -21.69 0.20
C ALA A 151 6.14 -21.14 -0.90
N LYS A 152 5.25 -20.19 -0.57
CA LYS A 152 4.36 -19.54 -1.55
C LYS A 152 5.13 -18.65 -2.52
N ASN A 153 6.09 -17.89 -2.00
CA ASN A 153 6.97 -17.07 -2.82
C ASN A 153 7.79 -17.92 -3.80
N LYS A 154 8.28 -19.08 -3.36
CA LYS A 154 8.97 -20.02 -4.24
C LYS A 154 8.07 -20.55 -5.36
N ILE A 155 6.84 -20.99 -5.03
CA ILE A 155 5.87 -21.46 -6.03
C ILE A 155 5.52 -20.36 -7.04
N TYR A 156 5.32 -19.13 -6.56
CA TYR A 156 5.08 -17.98 -7.43
C TYR A 156 6.28 -17.73 -8.36
N TYR A 157 7.50 -17.73 -7.82
CA TYR A 157 8.72 -17.51 -8.59
C TYR A 157 8.93 -18.58 -9.67
N GLU A 158 8.68 -19.86 -9.35
CA GLU A 158 8.74 -20.95 -10.33
C GLU A 158 7.73 -20.77 -11.47
N LYS A 159 6.49 -20.37 -11.16
CA LYS A 159 5.48 -20.05 -12.18
C LYS A 159 5.87 -18.85 -13.04
N LEU A 160 6.47 -17.82 -12.43
CA LEU A 160 6.92 -16.63 -13.13
C LEU A 160 8.04 -16.95 -14.11
N ILE A 161 9.02 -17.77 -13.73
CA ILE A 161 10.07 -18.26 -14.63
C ILE A 161 9.46 -19.03 -15.79
N ASP A 162 8.53 -19.94 -15.51
CA ASP A 162 7.87 -20.73 -16.54
C ASP A 162 7.10 -19.83 -17.53
N SER A 163 6.47 -18.76 -17.04
CA SER A 163 5.78 -17.75 -17.86
C SER A 163 6.75 -17.00 -18.77
N VAL A 164 7.88 -16.53 -18.21
CA VAL A 164 8.96 -15.89 -18.98
C VAL A 164 9.50 -16.82 -20.06
N PHE A 165 9.75 -18.09 -19.72
CA PHE A 165 10.29 -19.08 -20.64
C PHE A 165 9.34 -19.42 -21.79
N ARG A 166 8.04 -19.55 -21.51
CA ARG A 166 7.02 -19.89 -22.52
C ARG A 166 6.66 -18.71 -23.41
N ASN A 167 7.10 -17.49 -23.08
CA ASN A 167 6.83 -16.32 -23.90
C ASN A 167 7.70 -16.33 -25.16
N GLN A 168 7.06 -16.64 -26.30
CA GLN A 168 7.73 -16.77 -27.58
C GLN A 168 8.43 -15.47 -28.02
N ILE A 169 7.85 -14.30 -27.75
CA ILE A 169 8.43 -12.99 -28.12
C ILE A 169 9.76 -12.78 -27.38
N ILE A 170 9.78 -13.10 -26.08
CA ILE A 170 10.99 -13.01 -25.26
C ILE A 170 12.02 -14.02 -25.75
N ARG A 171 11.62 -15.27 -26.01
CA ARG A 171 12.54 -16.31 -26.49
C ARG A 171 13.15 -15.96 -27.84
N ASP A 172 12.34 -15.56 -28.82
CA ASP A 172 12.81 -15.21 -30.17
C ASP A 172 13.75 -14.00 -30.13
N GLY A 173 13.39 -12.99 -29.34
CA GLY A 173 14.19 -11.78 -29.22
C GLY A 173 15.46 -11.96 -28.37
N LEU A 174 15.50 -12.91 -27.44
CA LEU A 174 16.75 -13.33 -26.78
C LEU A 174 17.61 -14.20 -27.71
N ASN A 175 17.01 -14.89 -28.69
CA ASN A 175 17.75 -15.78 -29.58
C ASN A 175 18.37 -15.11 -30.81
N THR A 176 18.01 -13.88 -31.10
CA THR A 176 18.59 -13.06 -32.18
C THR A 176 20.07 -12.69 -31.99
N SER A 177 20.70 -12.18 -33.06
CA SER A 177 22.04 -11.57 -33.05
C SER A 177 22.01 -10.04 -32.87
N ASN A 178 20.83 -9.43 -32.88
CA ASN A 178 20.67 -7.97 -32.74
C ASN A 178 20.60 -7.54 -31.27
N LEU A 179 21.59 -6.75 -30.82
CA LEU A 179 21.67 -6.21 -29.46
C LEU A 179 20.44 -5.38 -29.05
N ASN A 180 19.84 -4.62 -29.96
CA ASN A 180 18.65 -3.83 -29.65
C ASN A 180 17.46 -4.74 -29.37
N THR A 181 17.30 -5.82 -30.14
CA THR A 181 16.23 -6.80 -29.95
C THR A 181 16.42 -7.59 -28.66
N ILE A 182 17.66 -7.91 -28.30
CA ILE A 182 17.98 -8.52 -26.99
C ILE A 182 17.57 -7.58 -25.85
N ASN A 183 17.93 -6.30 -25.91
CA ASN A 183 17.55 -5.31 -24.90
C ASN A 183 16.01 -5.15 -24.79
N ILE A 184 15.31 -5.05 -25.91
CA ILE A 184 13.83 -5.01 -25.93
C ILE A 184 13.25 -6.26 -25.25
N SER A 185 13.85 -7.43 -25.46
CA SER A 185 13.40 -8.67 -24.82
C SER A 185 13.62 -8.67 -23.32
N LEU A 186 14.73 -8.10 -22.84
CA LEU A 186 14.97 -7.90 -21.42
C LEU A 186 13.97 -6.91 -20.80
N ASP A 187 13.59 -5.86 -21.53
CA ASP A 187 12.57 -4.91 -21.09
C ASP A 187 11.18 -5.58 -21.05
N ASN A 188 10.86 -6.45 -22.02
CA ASN A 188 9.65 -7.26 -22.02
C ASN A 188 9.60 -8.23 -20.83
N ILE A 189 10.73 -8.81 -20.41
CA ILE A 189 10.80 -9.60 -19.17
C ILE A 189 10.46 -8.71 -17.97
N LYS A 190 11.09 -7.54 -17.86
CA LYS A 190 10.84 -6.61 -16.74
C LYS A 190 9.37 -6.20 -16.68
N GLN A 191 8.74 -5.95 -17.83
CA GLN A 191 7.31 -5.65 -17.92
C GLN A 191 6.44 -6.83 -17.48
N LEU A 192 6.70 -8.04 -17.99
CA LEU A 192 5.94 -9.24 -17.61
C LEU A 192 6.02 -9.49 -16.10
N VAL A 193 7.23 -9.38 -15.52
CA VAL A 193 7.46 -9.51 -14.08
C VAL A 193 6.68 -8.47 -13.30
N ALA A 194 6.64 -7.22 -13.77
CA ALA A 194 5.86 -6.16 -13.14
C ALA A 194 4.36 -6.47 -13.15
N GLU A 195 3.82 -6.85 -14.30
CA GLU A 195 2.38 -7.13 -14.47
C GLU A 195 1.93 -8.31 -13.61
N ASP A 196 2.65 -9.44 -13.66
CA ASP A 196 2.34 -10.62 -12.83
C ASP A 196 2.49 -10.32 -11.34
N TYR A 197 3.52 -9.55 -10.94
CA TYR A 197 3.74 -9.22 -9.54
C TYR A 197 2.68 -8.28 -8.98
N ILE A 198 2.16 -7.33 -9.78
CA ILE A 198 1.02 -6.50 -9.40
C ILE A 198 -0.21 -7.37 -9.11
N ILE A 199 -0.49 -8.34 -9.98
CA ILE A 199 -1.64 -9.25 -9.80
C ILE A 199 -1.46 -10.08 -8.53
N TYR A 200 -0.27 -10.64 -8.33
CA TYR A 200 0.08 -11.41 -7.14
C TYR A 200 -0.10 -10.58 -5.86
N GLN A 201 0.48 -9.38 -5.79
CA GLN A 201 0.32 -8.50 -4.62
C GLN A 201 -1.13 -8.08 -4.39
N ARG A 202 -1.88 -7.78 -5.46
CA ARG A 202 -3.27 -7.33 -5.35
C ARG A 202 -4.15 -8.36 -4.62
N GLN A 203 -3.90 -9.65 -4.80
CA GLN A 203 -4.66 -10.71 -4.13
C GLN A 203 -4.58 -10.62 -2.59
N TYR A 204 -3.46 -10.14 -2.06
CA TYR A 204 -3.24 -10.05 -0.61
C TYR A 204 -3.58 -8.68 -0.05
N PHE A 205 -3.25 -7.61 -0.79
CA PHE A 205 -3.43 -6.25 -0.29
C PHE A 205 -4.83 -5.69 -0.53
N GLN A 206 -5.54 -6.09 -1.59
CA GLN A 206 -6.85 -5.51 -1.90
C GLN A 206 -7.91 -5.73 -0.81
N PRO A 207 -7.99 -6.91 -0.14
CA PRO A 207 -8.88 -7.07 1.00
C PRO A 207 -8.59 -6.09 2.15
N TYR A 208 -7.31 -5.81 2.41
CA TYR A 208 -6.88 -4.86 3.42
C TYR A 208 -7.18 -3.41 2.99
N ASP A 209 -6.83 -3.04 1.77
CA ASP A 209 -7.09 -1.71 1.20
C ASP A 209 -8.58 -1.38 1.26
N ASN A 210 -9.45 -2.33 0.88
CA ASN A 210 -10.90 -2.16 0.95
C ASN A 210 -11.37 -1.91 2.39
N LYS A 211 -10.84 -2.66 3.37
CA LYS A 211 -11.19 -2.48 4.78
C LYS A 211 -10.74 -1.14 5.33
N VAL A 212 -9.54 -0.67 4.97
CA VAL A 212 -9.06 0.65 5.36
C VAL A 212 -9.92 1.75 4.74
N ALA A 213 -10.29 1.61 3.46
CA ALA A 213 -11.16 2.56 2.78
C ALA A 213 -12.56 2.65 3.41
N ASP A 214 -13.18 1.50 3.73
CA ASP A 214 -14.47 1.44 4.45
C ASP A 214 -14.39 2.19 5.79
N LEU A 215 -13.32 1.96 6.57
CA LEU A 215 -13.12 2.61 7.87
C LEU A 215 -12.93 4.14 7.76
N ILE A 216 -12.33 4.63 6.69
CA ILE A 216 -12.18 6.07 6.44
C ILE A 216 -13.51 6.71 6.01
N ASN A 217 -14.34 5.98 5.26
CA ASN A 217 -15.63 6.45 4.77
C ASN A 217 -16.72 6.47 5.85
N ASP A 218 -16.65 5.55 6.81
CA ASP A 218 -17.59 5.46 7.94
C ASP A 218 -17.41 6.60 8.99
N LEU A 219 -16.35 7.42 8.87
CA LEU A 219 -16.12 8.63 9.69
C LEU A 219 -16.92 9.83 9.19
#